data_AF-A0A1K1SWY4-F1
#
_entry.id   AF-A0A1K1SWY4-F1
#
_cell.length_a   1.000
_cell.length_b   1.000
_cell.length_c   1.000
_cell.angle_alpha   90.00
_cell.angle_beta   90.00
_cell.angle_gamma   90.00
#
_symmetry.space_group_name_H-M   'P 1'
#
loop_
_entity.id
_entity.type
_entity.pdbx_description
1 polymer ?
#
loop_
_entity_poly.entity_id
_entity_poly.type
_entity_poly.pdbx_seq_one_letter_code
_entity_poly.pdbx_strand_id
1 'polypeptide(L)'
;MTAQIEKIIVHLVGRHRELGVPIEPIHRQAVAAAVLRLNDLRVDSALEPLYDIGAELGTLLTARAIQALAVTPEVIQGYGKAAIVGTAVPLECGAALLHPRLGKAVRARLPGATSIMPSVTKRGAPGASVDIPLHGVADMWNFDLFDTVSLTIADSPAPDEIVVAIALSDRGRPLARVRPD
;
A
#
# COMPACT_ATOMS: atom_id res chain seq x y z
N MET A 1 -0.48 10.08 -21.57
CA MET A 1 0.33 9.41 -20.54
C MET A 1 -0.27 8.04 -20.26
N THR A 2 0.54 7.00 -20.34
CA THR A 2 0.19 5.60 -20.00
C THR A 2 1.24 5.04 -19.05
N ALA A 3 0.93 3.95 -18.35
CA ALA A 3 1.88 3.27 -17.47
C ALA A 3 2.11 1.83 -17.94
N GLN A 4 3.38 1.42 -17.96
CA GLN A 4 3.80 0.04 -18.15
C GLN A 4 4.18 -0.56 -16.80
N ILE A 5 3.65 -1.74 -16.46
CA ILE A 5 4.07 -2.50 -15.28
C ILE A 5 5.29 -3.33 -15.65
N GLU A 6 6.44 -3.02 -15.04
CA GLU A 6 7.71 -3.73 -15.22
C GLU A 6 7.81 -4.95 -14.29
N LYS A 7 7.25 -4.82 -13.09
CA LYS A 7 7.38 -5.81 -12.02
C LYS A 7 6.20 -5.75 -11.07
N ILE A 8 5.78 -6.91 -10.56
CA ILE A 8 4.88 -7.02 -9.40
C ILE A 8 5.61 -7.80 -8.31
N ILE A 9 5.55 -7.29 -7.08
CA ILE A 9 6.12 -7.91 -5.89
C ILE A 9 5.00 -8.09 -4.88
N VAL A 10 4.99 -9.23 -4.18
CA VAL A 10 4.11 -9.45 -3.05
C VAL A 10 4.91 -9.99 -1.86
N HIS A 11 4.83 -9.29 -0.73
CA HIS A 11 5.45 -9.69 0.53
C HIS A 11 4.39 -10.09 1.53
N LEU A 12 4.56 -11.23 2.19
CA LEU A 12 3.74 -11.67 3.32
C LEU A 12 4.59 -11.63 4.58
N VAL A 13 4.07 -10.99 5.63
CA VAL A 13 4.65 -10.98 6.97
C VAL A 13 3.73 -11.73 7.90
N GLY A 14 4.21 -12.83 8.48
CA GLY A 14 3.52 -13.59 9.53
C GLY A 14 4.24 -13.48 10.86
N ARG A 15 3.61 -12.87 11.87
CA ARG A 15 4.12 -12.80 13.23
C ARG A 15 3.50 -13.91 14.08
N HIS A 16 4.30 -14.93 14.35
CA HIS A 16 3.93 -16.06 15.24
C HIS A 16 4.19 -15.76 16.71
N ARG A 17 5.11 -14.83 17.00
CA ARG A 17 5.50 -14.39 18.34
C ARG A 17 5.81 -12.90 18.35
N GLU A 18 5.55 -12.24 19.45
CA GLU A 18 5.97 -10.86 19.74
C GLU A 18 6.71 -10.86 21.08
N LEU A 19 8.01 -10.55 21.07
CA LEU A 19 8.87 -10.57 22.28
C LEU A 19 8.74 -11.87 23.10
N GLY A 20 8.69 -13.01 22.42
CA GLY A 20 8.55 -14.33 23.04
C GLY A 20 7.11 -14.73 23.37
N VAL A 21 6.13 -13.83 23.30
CA VAL A 21 4.71 -14.14 23.51
C VAL A 21 4.12 -14.76 22.24
N PRO A 22 3.54 -15.98 22.28
CA PRO A 22 2.82 -16.56 21.15
C PRO A 22 1.64 -15.69 20.69
N ILE A 23 1.48 -15.52 19.39
CA ILE A 23 0.39 -14.78 18.77
C ILE A 23 -0.56 -15.76 18.10
N GLU A 24 -1.74 -15.93 18.70
CA GLU A 24 -2.81 -16.80 18.19
C GLU A 24 -4.13 -16.00 18.12
N PRO A 25 -4.76 -15.87 16.93
CA PRO A 25 -4.25 -16.31 15.63
C PRO A 25 -3.08 -15.47 15.13
N ILE A 26 -2.21 -16.07 14.28
CA ILE A 26 -1.04 -15.42 13.68
C ILE A 26 -1.41 -14.05 13.11
N HIS A 27 -0.64 -13.03 13.45
CA HIS A 27 -0.78 -11.70 12.89
C HIS A 27 -0.19 -11.65 11.48
N ARG A 28 -1.00 -11.29 10.47
CA ARG A 28 -0.56 -11.28 9.07
C ARG A 28 -0.74 -9.93 8.41
N GLN A 29 0.28 -9.53 7.67
CA GLN A 29 0.26 -8.37 6.78
C GLN A 29 0.74 -8.80 5.40
N ALA A 30 0.16 -8.21 4.36
CA ALA A 30 0.67 -8.36 3.00
C ALA A 30 0.89 -7.00 2.35
N VAL A 31 1.99 -6.88 1.61
CA VAL A 31 2.27 -5.73 0.74
C VAL A 31 2.28 -6.24 -0.69
N ALA A 32 1.43 -5.68 -1.55
CA ALA A 32 1.48 -5.89 -2.99
C ALA A 32 1.92 -4.59 -3.66
N ALA A 33 2.97 -4.65 -4.48
CA ALA A 33 3.55 -3.50 -5.15
C ALA A 33 3.69 -3.73 -6.66
N ALA A 34 3.53 -2.66 -7.43
CA ALA A 34 3.85 -2.61 -8.86
C ALA A 34 4.98 -1.60 -9.09
N VAL A 35 5.95 -1.95 -9.92
CA VAL A 35 6.96 -1.04 -10.46
C VAL A 35 6.50 -0.61 -11.84
N LEU A 36 6.42 0.70 -12.06
CA LEU A 36 5.86 1.33 -13.24
C LEU A 36 6.91 2.16 -13.97
N ARG A 37 6.83 2.18 -15.29
CA ARG A 37 7.44 3.22 -16.13
C ARG A 37 6.32 4.03 -16.78
N LEU A 38 6.42 5.36 -16.76
CA LEU A 38 5.43 6.24 -17.39
C LEU A 38 5.89 6.63 -18.79
N ASN A 39 4.98 6.50 -19.76
CA ASN A 39 5.22 6.94 -21.13
C ASN A 39 4.67 8.36 -21.33
N ASP A 40 5.40 9.16 -22.11
CA ASP A 40 5.06 10.55 -22.47
C ASP A 40 4.92 11.50 -21.28
N LEU A 41 5.64 11.25 -20.18
CA LEU A 41 5.63 12.13 -19.02
C LEU A 41 6.38 13.44 -19.32
N ARG A 42 5.69 14.56 -19.15
CA ARG A 42 6.26 15.92 -19.09
C ARG A 42 5.95 16.55 -17.75
N VAL A 43 6.78 17.48 -17.30
CA VAL A 43 6.63 18.14 -15.98
C VAL A 43 5.29 18.86 -15.84
N ASP A 44 4.75 19.38 -16.93
CA ASP A 44 3.47 20.10 -17.05
C ASP A 44 2.29 19.20 -17.49
N SER A 45 2.48 17.88 -17.54
CA SER A 45 1.42 16.96 -17.94
C SER A 45 0.23 17.01 -16.99
N ALA A 46 -0.98 16.93 -17.53
CA ALA A 46 -2.17 16.70 -16.74
C ALA A 46 -2.05 15.37 -15.98
N LEU A 47 -2.37 15.40 -14.69
CA LEU A 47 -2.19 14.26 -13.77
C LEU A 47 -3.40 13.33 -13.70
N GLU A 48 -4.56 13.77 -14.19
CA GLU A 48 -5.81 13.01 -14.18
C GLU A 48 -5.66 11.56 -14.69
N PRO A 49 -4.90 11.28 -15.78
CA PRO A 49 -4.68 9.89 -16.23
C PRO A 49 -3.99 9.00 -15.18
N LEU A 50 -3.14 9.56 -14.31
CA LEU A 50 -2.53 8.81 -13.22
C LEU A 50 -3.54 8.46 -12.12
N TYR A 51 -4.63 9.23 -11.97
CA TYR A 51 -5.66 8.91 -11.00
C TYR A 51 -6.42 7.64 -11.42
N ASP A 52 -6.64 7.48 -12.72
CA ASP A 52 -7.29 6.31 -13.31
C ASP A 52 -6.37 5.08 -13.27
N ILE A 53 -5.08 5.25 -13.63
CA ILE A 53 -4.05 4.22 -13.44
C ILE A 53 -3.97 3.80 -11.97
N GLY A 54 -3.99 4.76 -11.04
CA GLY A 54 -4.04 4.49 -9.60
C GLY A 54 -5.26 3.65 -9.19
N ALA A 55 -6.43 3.89 -9.78
CA ALA A 55 -7.64 3.09 -9.51
C ALA A 55 -7.50 1.64 -10.00
N GLU A 56 -6.95 1.44 -11.20
CA GLU A 56 -6.68 0.12 -11.76
C GLU A 56 -5.68 -0.66 -10.89
N LEU A 57 -4.59 0.00 -10.48
CA LEU A 57 -3.60 -0.56 -9.54
C LEU A 57 -4.24 -0.87 -8.18
N GLY A 58 -5.13 -0.02 -7.70
CA GLY A 58 -5.91 -0.25 -6.48
C GLY A 58 -6.65 -1.60 -6.51
N THR A 59 -7.32 -1.87 -7.63
CA THR A 59 -8.06 -3.12 -7.85
C THR A 59 -7.12 -4.33 -7.98
N LEU A 60 -6.03 -4.18 -8.74
CA LEU A 60 -5.05 -5.23 -9.00
C LEU A 60 -4.29 -5.64 -7.73
N LEU A 61 -3.66 -4.67 -7.06
CA LEU A 61 -2.79 -4.93 -5.92
C LEU A 61 -3.58 -5.41 -4.70
N THR A 62 -4.80 -4.93 -4.49
CA THR A 62 -5.67 -5.46 -3.44
C THR A 62 -5.97 -6.94 -3.65
N ALA A 63 -6.27 -7.36 -4.88
CA ALA A 63 -6.51 -8.77 -5.19
C ALA A 63 -5.25 -9.63 -4.93
N ARG A 64 -4.07 -9.13 -5.31
CA ARG A 64 -2.79 -9.81 -5.04
C ARG A 64 -2.50 -9.93 -3.54
N ALA A 65 -2.75 -8.89 -2.76
CA ALA A 65 -2.53 -8.89 -1.32
C ALA A 65 -3.49 -9.86 -0.60
N ILE A 66 -4.78 -9.86 -0.97
CA ILE A 66 -5.77 -10.82 -0.42
C ILE A 66 -5.39 -12.26 -0.76
N GLN A 67 -4.97 -12.51 -2.01
CA GLN A 67 -4.49 -13.83 -2.43
C GLN A 67 -3.29 -14.30 -1.58
N ALA A 68 -2.33 -13.42 -1.31
CA ALA A 68 -1.15 -13.76 -0.50
C ALA A 68 -1.48 -13.99 0.99
N LEU A 69 -2.48 -13.27 1.53
CA LEU A 69 -2.97 -13.51 2.88
C LEU A 69 -3.76 -14.82 3.00
N ALA A 70 -4.28 -15.34 1.88
CA ALA A 70 -5.16 -16.51 1.82
C ALA A 70 -6.37 -16.37 2.76
N VAL A 71 -7.04 -15.21 2.70
CA VAL A 71 -8.25 -14.88 3.46
C VAL A 71 -9.34 -14.35 2.54
N THR A 72 -10.57 -14.31 3.03
CA THR A 72 -11.64 -13.59 2.35
C THR A 72 -11.54 -12.08 2.63
N PRO A 73 -12.07 -11.21 1.74
CA PRO A 73 -11.97 -9.76 1.91
C PRO A 73 -12.54 -9.22 3.23
N GLU A 74 -13.54 -9.89 3.80
CA GLU A 74 -14.21 -9.50 5.05
C GLU A 74 -13.31 -9.60 6.28
N VAL A 75 -12.22 -10.37 6.19
CA VAL A 75 -11.25 -10.54 7.29
C VAL A 75 -10.26 -9.37 7.37
N ILE A 76 -10.13 -8.56 6.33
CA ILE A 76 -9.18 -7.45 6.29
C ILE A 76 -9.63 -6.34 7.25
N GLN A 77 -8.76 -5.99 8.21
CA GLN A 77 -9.06 -4.97 9.22
C GLN A 77 -8.27 -3.69 9.04
N GLY A 78 -7.03 -3.76 8.52
CA GLY A 78 -6.16 -2.60 8.33
C GLY A 78 -5.68 -2.48 6.89
N TYR A 79 -5.43 -1.25 6.45
CA TYR A 79 -4.90 -0.98 5.11
C TYR A 79 -4.03 0.29 5.03
N GLY A 80 -3.25 0.39 3.96
CA GLY A 80 -2.41 1.55 3.66
C GLY A 80 -1.89 1.51 2.23
N LYS A 81 -1.39 2.65 1.75
CA LYS A 81 -0.83 2.76 0.40
C LYS A 81 0.45 3.59 0.39
N ALA A 82 1.32 3.33 -0.57
CA ALA A 82 2.57 4.07 -0.70
C ALA A 82 3.01 4.23 -2.14
N ALA A 83 3.79 5.27 -2.39
CA ALA A 83 4.50 5.46 -3.64
C ALA A 83 5.96 5.85 -3.38
N ILE A 84 6.89 5.23 -4.11
CA ILE A 84 8.28 5.68 -4.20
C ILE A 84 8.54 6.07 -5.66
N VAL A 85 8.75 7.36 -5.91
CA VAL A 85 9.14 7.84 -7.24
C VAL A 85 10.66 7.79 -7.38
N GLY A 86 11.13 7.40 -8.56
CA GLY A 86 12.53 7.48 -8.94
C GLY A 86 13.04 8.93 -8.96
N THR A 87 14.36 9.09 -8.98
CA THR A 87 15.01 10.41 -8.87
C THR A 87 14.74 11.35 -10.05
N ALA A 88 14.36 10.82 -11.22
CA ALA A 88 14.00 11.56 -12.41
C ALA A 88 12.48 11.73 -12.61
N VAL A 89 11.67 11.34 -11.62
CA VAL A 89 10.20 11.48 -11.65
C VAL A 89 9.73 12.59 -10.69
N PRO A 90 8.83 13.50 -11.13
CA PRO A 90 8.19 14.46 -10.25
C PRO A 90 7.44 13.78 -9.09
N LEU A 91 7.59 14.30 -7.88
CA LEU A 91 6.92 13.75 -6.68
C LEU A 91 5.40 13.69 -6.84
N GLU A 92 4.85 14.66 -7.58
CA GLU A 92 3.43 14.78 -7.88
C GLU A 92 2.86 13.58 -8.65
N CYS A 93 3.69 12.87 -9.44
CA CYS A 93 3.25 11.63 -10.09
C CYS A 93 2.90 10.54 -9.07
N GLY A 94 3.68 10.45 -7.98
CA GLY A 94 3.37 9.55 -6.87
C GLY A 94 2.10 9.96 -6.13
N ALA A 95 1.93 11.26 -5.85
CA ALA A 95 0.70 11.78 -5.23
C ALA A 95 -0.54 11.50 -6.09
N ALA A 96 -0.43 11.71 -7.40
CA ALA A 96 -1.49 11.43 -8.38
C ALA A 96 -1.88 9.95 -8.42
N LEU A 97 -0.91 9.03 -8.44
CA LEU A 97 -1.18 7.59 -8.39
C LEU A 97 -1.88 7.19 -7.07
N LEU A 98 -1.57 7.87 -5.96
CA LEU A 98 -2.21 7.66 -4.66
C LEU A 98 -3.51 8.47 -4.47
N HIS A 99 -4.05 9.08 -5.51
CA HIS A 99 -5.30 9.86 -5.45
C HIS A 99 -6.47 9.07 -4.81
N PRO A 100 -7.49 9.72 -4.22
CA PRO A 100 -8.67 9.06 -3.66
C PRO A 100 -9.38 8.03 -4.56
N ARG A 101 -9.19 8.07 -5.89
CA ARG A 101 -9.68 7.03 -6.81
C ARG A 101 -9.05 5.66 -6.52
N LEU A 102 -7.75 5.59 -6.22
CA LEU A 102 -7.10 4.35 -5.77
C LEU A 102 -7.76 3.86 -4.47
N GLY A 103 -7.89 4.73 -3.47
CA GLY A 103 -8.52 4.36 -2.19
C GLY A 103 -9.97 3.88 -2.36
N LYS A 104 -10.74 4.50 -3.26
CA LYS A 104 -12.10 4.06 -3.61
C LYS A 104 -12.08 2.66 -4.23
N ALA A 105 -11.16 2.39 -5.16
CA ALA A 105 -11.01 1.07 -5.79
C ALA A 105 -10.65 -0.03 -4.78
N VAL A 106 -9.76 0.27 -3.82
CA VAL A 106 -9.45 -0.66 -2.71
C VAL A 106 -10.68 -0.92 -1.85
N ARG A 107 -11.38 0.12 -1.40
CA ARG A 107 -12.58 -0.05 -0.56
C ARG A 107 -13.68 -0.84 -1.27
N ALA A 108 -13.84 -0.68 -2.58
CA ALA A 108 -14.81 -1.47 -3.35
C ALA A 108 -14.55 -2.98 -3.32
N ARG A 109 -13.33 -3.41 -2.97
CA ARG A 109 -12.95 -4.82 -2.80
C ARG A 109 -13.10 -5.32 -1.35
N LEU A 110 -13.28 -4.43 -0.38
CA LEU A 110 -13.27 -4.74 1.05
C LEU A 110 -14.63 -4.37 1.66
N PRO A 111 -15.53 -5.34 1.89
CA PRO A 111 -16.84 -5.08 2.48
C PRO A 111 -16.72 -4.31 3.81
N GLY A 112 -17.51 -3.25 3.97
CA GLY A 112 -17.51 -2.43 5.19
C GLY A 112 -16.38 -1.40 5.29
N ALA A 113 -15.46 -1.35 4.31
CA ALA A 113 -14.41 -0.34 4.31
C ALA A 113 -14.96 1.05 3.95
N THR A 114 -14.86 2.00 4.88
CA THR A 114 -15.41 3.37 4.78
C THR A 114 -14.39 4.46 5.08
N SER A 115 -13.31 4.14 5.80
CA SER A 115 -12.36 5.15 6.25
C SER A 115 -11.47 5.67 5.10
N ILE A 116 -10.73 6.75 5.37
CA ILE A 116 -9.68 7.22 4.46
C ILE A 116 -8.56 6.18 4.43
N MET A 117 -7.80 6.04 3.34
CA MET A 117 -6.65 5.13 3.33
C MET A 117 -5.39 5.95 3.61
N PRO A 118 -4.60 5.64 4.65
CA PRO A 118 -3.40 6.39 4.97
C PRO A 118 -2.34 6.17 3.90
N SER A 119 -1.52 7.18 3.66
CA SER A 119 -0.54 7.13 2.58
C SER A 119 0.76 7.85 2.83
N VAL A 120 1.79 7.38 2.13
CA VAL A 120 3.10 8.03 2.06
C VAL A 120 3.58 8.12 0.62
N THR A 121 4.14 9.27 0.23
CA THR A 121 4.83 9.45 -1.04
C THR A 121 6.26 9.87 -0.76
N LYS A 122 7.22 9.20 -1.38
CA LYS A 122 8.66 9.43 -1.19
C LYS A 122 9.38 9.45 -2.54
N ARG A 123 10.48 10.21 -2.63
CA ARG A 123 11.47 10.04 -3.71
C ARG A 123 12.62 9.17 -3.22
N GLY A 124 13.07 8.22 -4.04
CA GLY A 124 14.13 7.29 -3.69
C GLY A 124 14.92 6.82 -4.90
N ALA A 125 16.15 6.35 -4.64
CA ALA A 125 16.94 5.57 -5.58
C ALA A 125 16.59 4.06 -5.44
N PRO A 126 17.11 3.17 -6.32
CA PRO A 126 16.95 1.73 -6.15
C PRO A 126 17.31 1.26 -4.73
N GLY A 127 16.49 0.41 -4.14
CA GLY A 127 16.69 -0.08 -2.77
C GLY A 127 16.23 0.89 -1.67
N ALA A 128 15.65 2.04 -2.02
CA ALA A 128 15.01 2.90 -1.03
C ALA A 128 13.88 2.17 -0.30
N SER A 129 13.87 2.27 1.03
CA SER A 129 12.80 1.72 1.86
C SER A 129 11.66 2.73 2.06
N VAL A 130 10.44 2.21 2.22
CA VAL A 130 9.25 2.96 2.63
C VAL A 130 8.51 2.21 3.74
N ASP A 131 8.07 2.96 4.74
CA ASP A 131 7.22 2.47 5.81
C ASP A 131 5.78 2.83 5.50
N ILE A 132 4.95 1.82 5.22
CA ILE A 132 3.56 2.02 4.80
C ILE A 132 2.70 2.09 6.07
N PRO A 133 2.12 3.26 6.42
CA PRO A 133 1.24 3.36 7.57
C PRO A 133 -0.04 2.56 7.31
N LEU A 134 -0.55 1.91 8.35
CA LEU A 134 -1.84 1.21 8.34
C LEU A 134 -2.78 1.81 9.37
N HIS A 135 -4.07 1.86 9.03
CA HIS A 135 -5.13 2.03 10.01
C HIS A 135 -6.41 1.29 9.61
N GLY A 136 -7.40 1.31 10.50
CA GLY A 136 -8.62 0.51 10.36
C GLY A 136 -9.44 0.88 9.12
N VAL A 137 -9.96 -0.15 8.43
CA VAL A 137 -10.72 0.01 7.17
C VAL A 137 -12.10 0.64 7.38
N ALA A 138 -12.73 0.41 8.53
CA ALA A 138 -14.06 0.89 8.88
C ALA A 138 -14.04 2.06 9.89
N ASP A 139 -13.06 2.06 10.78
CA ASP A 139 -12.87 3.10 11.79
C ASP A 139 -11.39 3.50 11.85
N MET A 140 -11.09 4.74 11.43
CA MET A 140 -9.74 5.29 11.49
C MET A 140 -9.29 5.61 12.92
N TRP A 141 -10.21 5.65 13.89
CA TRP A 141 -9.92 5.90 15.30
C TRP A 141 -9.79 4.63 16.13
N ASN A 142 -9.79 3.46 15.51
CA ASN A 142 -9.42 2.23 16.20
C ASN A 142 -7.89 2.15 16.34
N PHE A 143 -7.40 2.56 17.51
CA PHE A 143 -5.97 2.62 17.82
C PHE A 143 -5.30 1.26 17.85
N ASP A 144 -6.03 0.15 17.96
CA ASP A 144 -5.42 -1.18 17.86
C ASP A 144 -4.96 -1.49 16.43
N LEU A 145 -5.54 -0.82 15.43
CA LEU A 145 -5.26 -1.00 14.00
C LEU A 145 -4.20 -0.06 13.43
N PHE A 146 -3.67 0.89 14.22
CA PHE A 146 -2.52 1.70 13.80
C PHE A 146 -1.26 0.83 13.75
N ASP A 147 -0.71 0.61 12.57
CA ASP A 147 0.45 -0.24 12.41
C ASP A 147 1.29 0.22 11.22
N THR A 148 2.36 -0.51 10.90
CA THR A 148 3.23 -0.23 9.76
C THR A 148 3.78 -1.53 9.18
N VAL A 149 3.99 -1.55 7.87
CA VAL A 149 4.79 -2.58 7.21
C VAL A 149 5.75 -1.92 6.22
N SER A 150 7.02 -2.34 6.27
CA SER A 150 8.07 -1.78 5.43
C SER A 150 8.17 -2.52 4.09
N LEU A 151 8.50 -1.79 3.04
CA LEU A 151 8.81 -2.33 1.72
C LEU A 151 10.17 -1.81 1.26
N THR A 152 10.97 -2.73 0.74
CA THR A 152 12.21 -2.44 0.00
C THR A 152 12.26 -3.36 -1.21
N ILE A 153 12.61 -2.81 -2.37
CA ILE A 153 12.85 -3.57 -3.61
C ILE A 153 14.27 -3.23 -4.05
N ALA A 154 15.17 -4.22 -4.06
CA ALA A 154 16.61 -3.96 -4.15
C ALA A 154 17.01 -3.15 -5.40
N ASP A 155 16.32 -3.36 -6.52
CA ASP A 155 16.63 -2.78 -7.82
C ASP A 155 15.61 -1.72 -8.27
N SER A 156 14.66 -1.32 -7.43
CA SER A 156 13.61 -0.34 -7.78
C SER A 156 13.37 0.70 -6.66
N PRO A 157 12.84 1.89 -7.01
CA PRO A 157 12.64 2.40 -8.37
C PRO A 157 13.98 2.80 -9.02
N ALA A 158 14.18 2.44 -10.28
CA ALA A 158 15.15 3.12 -11.15
C ALA A 158 14.79 4.62 -11.29
N PRO A 159 15.70 5.49 -11.80
CA PRO A 159 15.45 6.93 -11.85
C PRO A 159 14.13 7.34 -12.50
N ASP A 160 13.69 6.62 -13.53
CA ASP A 160 12.48 6.84 -14.33
C ASP A 160 11.30 5.93 -13.95
N GLU A 161 11.42 5.18 -12.84
CA GLU A 161 10.38 4.26 -12.36
C GLU A 161 9.56 4.87 -11.21
N ILE A 162 8.40 4.26 -10.94
CA ILE A 162 7.58 4.51 -9.77
C ILE A 162 7.18 3.17 -9.15
N VAL A 163 7.41 3.00 -7.85
CA VAL A 163 6.80 1.92 -7.08
C VAL A 163 5.47 2.41 -6.53
N VAL A 164 4.38 1.68 -6.76
CA VAL A 164 3.07 1.89 -6.09
C VAL A 164 2.74 0.63 -5.30
N ALA A 165 2.41 0.79 -4.03
CA ALA A 165 2.15 -0.32 -3.11
C ALA A 165 0.84 -0.15 -2.36
N ILE A 166 0.17 -1.27 -2.10
CA ILE A 166 -0.92 -1.40 -1.13
C ILE A 166 -0.50 -2.41 -0.07
N ALA A 167 -0.78 -2.07 1.18
CA ALA A 167 -0.59 -2.93 2.32
C ALA A 167 -1.95 -3.24 2.97
N LEU A 168 -2.14 -4.50 3.37
CA LEU A 168 -3.32 -4.99 4.09
C LEU A 168 -2.88 -5.74 5.36
N SER A 169 -3.68 -5.66 6.43
CA SER A 169 -3.56 -6.51 7.61
C SER A 169 -4.87 -7.23 7.91
N ASP A 170 -4.75 -8.47 8.39
CA ASP A 170 -5.91 -9.27 8.79
C ASP A 170 -6.38 -8.97 10.23
N ARG A 171 -5.61 -8.17 10.97
CA ARG A 171 -5.89 -7.74 12.35
C ARG A 171 -5.06 -6.52 12.76
N GLY A 172 -5.32 -6.03 13.98
CA GLY A 172 -4.52 -5.00 14.66
C GLY A 172 -3.26 -5.53 15.32
N ARG A 173 -2.45 -4.63 15.88
CA ARG A 173 -1.11 -4.96 16.39
C ARG A 173 -1.12 -6.17 17.34
N PRO A 174 -0.08 -7.03 17.32
CA PRO A 174 -0.08 -8.30 18.05
C PRO A 174 -0.36 -8.20 19.57
N LEU A 175 0.07 -7.11 20.22
CA LEU A 175 -0.10 -6.89 21.66
C LEU A 175 -0.83 -5.57 21.95
N ALA A 176 -1.81 -5.21 21.11
CA ALA A 176 -2.50 -3.93 21.20
C ALA A 176 -3.18 -3.72 22.56
N ARG A 177 -2.85 -2.59 23.21
CA ARG A 177 -3.31 -2.21 24.56
C ARG A 177 -3.30 -0.70 24.81
N VAL A 178 -3.31 0.09 23.74
CA VAL A 178 -3.34 1.56 23.80
C VAL A 178 -4.79 1.98 23.61
N ARG A 179 -5.26 2.92 24.43
CA ARG A 179 -6.63 3.44 24.35
C ARG A 179 -6.57 4.96 24.09
N PRO A 180 -7.43 5.50 23.23
CA PRO A 180 -7.64 6.94 23.22
C PRO A 180 -8.25 7.37 24.55
N ASP A 181 -7.84 8.53 25.06
CA ASP A 181 -8.48 9.18 26.22
C ASP A 181 -9.91 9.64 25.89
#